data_AF-A0A1A6GTL4-F1
#
_entry.id   AF-A0A1A6GTL4-F1
#
_cell.length_a   1.000
_cell.length_b   1.000
_cell.length_c   1.000
_cell.angle_alpha   90.00
_cell.angle_beta   90.00
_cell.angle_gamma   90.00
#
_symmetry.space_group_name_H-M   'P 1'
#
loop_
_entity.id
_entity.type
_entity.pdbx_description
1 polymer ?
#
loop_
_entity_poly.entity_id
_entity_poly.type
_entity_poly.pdbx_seq_one_letter_code
_entity_poly.pdbx_strand_id
1 'polypeptide(L)'
;MNTKRGSVCIEKNNELCYLATIDWSRILDSVEDNYIVLNNKECGDVCPGTAKDKTNCPATVINGQFVERCWTHSHCQKVCWTICKSHGYTAGGLCCHRERLGGCSEPDDPTKCVTCHNFYLDGRCVETCLPSYYHFWDWRCVNFSFCQDLYCRCRGSGRPGCHWCVICSSGCVPEYPSGYTMGSGNL
;
A
#
# COMPACT_ATOMS: atom_id res chain seq x y z
N MET A 1 7.10 1.28 -1.95
CA MET A 1 6.06 0.43 -1.33
C MET A 1 5.65 1.12 -0.05
N ASN A 2 4.35 1.28 0.19
CA ASN A 2 3.83 1.92 1.38
C ASN A 2 2.67 1.04 1.88
N THR A 3 2.66 0.72 3.17
CA THR A 3 1.66 -0.13 3.80
C THR A 3 0.78 0.74 4.68
N LYS A 4 -0.48 0.94 4.27
CA LYS A 4 -1.45 1.80 4.96
C LYS A 4 -1.91 1.29 6.33
N ARG A 5 -1.79 -0.01 6.59
CA ARG A 5 -2.27 -0.62 7.83
C ARG A 5 -1.55 -1.93 8.10
N GLY A 6 -1.15 -2.12 9.36
CA GLY A 6 -0.44 -3.31 9.82
C GLY A 6 1.07 -3.08 10.00
N SER A 7 1.73 -4.13 10.44
CA SER A 7 3.14 -4.10 10.87
C SER A 7 3.91 -5.25 10.23
N VAL A 8 5.23 -5.21 10.33
CA VAL A 8 6.11 -6.24 9.76
C VAL A 8 6.50 -7.24 10.84
N CYS A 9 6.25 -8.52 10.56
CA CYS A 9 6.70 -9.64 11.39
C CYS A 9 7.73 -10.47 10.61
N ILE A 10 8.99 -10.47 11.04
CA ILE A 10 10.10 -11.25 10.46
C ILE A 10 10.84 -11.93 11.61
N GLU A 11 10.63 -13.23 11.76
CA GLU A 11 11.16 -13.99 12.88
C GLU A 11 11.81 -15.29 12.42
N LYS A 12 12.87 -15.72 13.11
CA LYS A 12 13.48 -17.05 12.98
C LYS A 12 14.08 -17.35 11.60
N ASN A 13 14.73 -16.36 10.97
CA ASN A 13 15.41 -16.53 9.68
C ASN A 13 16.93 -16.44 9.85
N ASN A 14 17.58 -17.59 10.05
CA ASN A 14 19.01 -17.67 10.37
C ASN A 14 19.96 -17.31 9.21
N GLU A 15 19.45 -17.25 7.98
CA GLU A 15 20.21 -16.90 6.77
C GLU A 15 19.85 -15.49 6.23
N LEU A 16 18.91 -14.78 6.87
CA LEU A 16 18.39 -13.51 6.37
C LEU A 16 19.24 -12.33 6.81
N CYS A 17 19.84 -11.64 5.84
CA CYS A 17 20.65 -10.43 6.01
C CYS A 17 19.94 -9.16 5.46
N TYR A 18 20.62 -8.01 5.41
CA TYR A 18 20.12 -6.72 4.92
C TYR A 18 18.97 -6.08 5.73
N LEU A 19 18.58 -6.64 6.87
CA LEU A 19 17.50 -6.07 7.68
C LEU A 19 17.88 -4.72 8.30
N ALA A 20 19.17 -4.53 8.64
CA ALA A 20 19.67 -3.28 9.22
C ALA A 20 19.79 -2.15 8.18
N THR A 21 19.87 -2.48 6.89
CA THR A 21 19.98 -1.51 5.79
C THR A 21 18.61 -1.01 5.31
N ILE A 22 17.50 -1.46 5.91
CA ILE A 22 16.14 -1.03 5.54
C ILE A 22 15.62 -0.01 6.57
N ASP A 23 15.20 1.16 6.09
CA ASP A 23 14.50 2.17 6.89
C ASP A 23 12.98 1.95 6.81
N TRP A 24 12.42 1.21 7.77
CA TRP A 24 10.99 0.89 7.84
C TRP A 24 10.10 2.12 8.03
N SER A 25 10.63 3.22 8.59
CA SER A 25 9.90 4.49 8.75
C SER A 25 9.55 5.17 7.42
N ARG A 26 10.16 4.71 6.32
CA ARG A 26 9.85 5.18 4.96
C ARG A 26 8.77 4.35 4.27
N ILE A 27 8.30 3.29 4.91
CA ILE A 27 7.38 2.29 4.35
C ILE A 27 6.09 2.24 5.17
N LEU A 28 6.21 2.32 6.49
CA LEU A 28 5.12 2.22 7.45
C LEU A 28 4.86 3.56 8.13
N ASP A 29 3.60 3.84 8.42
CA ASP A 29 3.22 5.02 9.21
C ASP A 29 3.61 4.87 10.69
N SER A 30 3.58 3.64 11.22
CA SER A 30 4.08 3.29 12.56
C SER A 30 5.02 2.09 12.47
N VAL A 31 6.16 2.19 13.15
CA VAL A 31 7.18 1.13 13.22
C VAL A 31 7.22 0.44 14.58
N GLU A 32 6.47 0.95 15.56
CA GLU A 32 6.51 0.52 16.96
C GLU A 32 6.04 -0.94 17.13
N ASP A 33 5.08 -1.33 16.31
CA ASP A 33 4.48 -2.67 16.31
C ASP A 33 5.25 -3.68 15.44
N ASN A 34 6.42 -3.31 14.91
CA ASN A 34 7.23 -4.24 14.12
C ASN A 34 7.87 -5.31 15.03
N TYR A 35 7.79 -6.56 14.60
CA TYR A 35 8.37 -7.70 15.29
C TYR A 35 9.45 -8.34 14.40
N ILE A 36 10.70 -7.86 14.54
CA ILE A 36 11.85 -8.30 13.74
C ILE A 36 12.94 -8.84 14.68
N VAL A 37 12.88 -10.13 15.01
CA VAL A 37 13.77 -10.77 16.01
C VAL A 37 14.24 -12.15 15.56
N LEU A 38 15.28 -12.69 16.20
CA LEU A 38 15.82 -14.03 15.93
C LEU A 38 16.20 -14.27 14.44
N ASN A 39 16.74 -13.25 13.76
CA ASN A 39 17.29 -13.36 12.42
C ASN A 39 18.83 -13.31 12.47
N ASN A 40 19.50 -13.55 11.34
CA ASN A 40 20.96 -13.46 11.28
C ASN A 40 21.45 -12.07 11.73
N LYS A 41 22.44 -12.04 12.63
CA LYS A 41 23.05 -10.81 13.14
C LYS A 41 24.48 -10.60 12.62
N GLU A 42 25.09 -11.64 12.06
CA GLU A 42 26.48 -11.61 11.60
C GLU A 42 26.53 -11.44 10.07
N CYS A 43 26.05 -10.30 9.60
CA CYS A 43 26.00 -9.98 8.18
C CYS A 43 27.00 -8.87 7.85
N GLY A 44 27.80 -9.07 6.80
CA GLY A 44 28.59 -8.02 6.15
C GLY A 44 27.77 -7.35 5.06
N ASP A 45 26.71 -6.63 5.44
CA ASP A 45 25.79 -6.02 4.46
C ASP A 45 26.50 -4.93 3.65
N VAL A 46 26.69 -5.17 2.35
CA VAL A 46 27.28 -4.22 1.41
C VAL A 46 26.22 -3.73 0.44
N CYS A 47 26.04 -2.41 0.35
CA CYS A 47 25.10 -1.77 -0.56
C CYS A 47 25.74 -1.46 -1.94
N PRO A 48 24.91 -1.19 -2.97
CA PRO A 48 25.38 -0.80 -4.29
C PRO A 48 26.36 0.38 -4.29
N GLY A 49 27.57 0.16 -4.80
CA GLY A 49 28.58 1.20 -5.03
C GLY A 49 29.66 1.32 -3.95
N THR A 50 29.52 0.64 -2.80
CA THR A 50 30.51 0.68 -1.71
C THR A 50 31.91 0.24 -2.17
N ALA A 51 32.02 -0.74 -3.07
CA ALA A 51 33.31 -1.20 -3.62
C ALA A 51 34.04 -0.17 -4.51
N LYS A 52 33.41 0.96 -4.86
CA LYS A 52 33.97 2.04 -5.70
C LYS A 52 34.12 3.35 -4.93
N ASP A 53 34.08 3.30 -3.59
CA ASP A 53 34.09 4.47 -2.69
C ASP A 53 33.01 5.52 -3.02
N LYS A 54 31.93 5.11 -3.70
CA LYS A 54 30.79 5.94 -4.07
C LYS A 54 29.51 5.13 -3.90
N THR A 55 28.81 5.35 -2.78
CA THR A 55 27.47 4.80 -2.64
C THR A 55 26.50 5.50 -3.57
N ASN A 56 25.71 4.70 -4.30
CA ASN A 56 24.63 5.22 -5.12
C ASN A 56 23.29 5.21 -4.38
N CYS A 57 23.27 4.71 -3.13
CA CYS A 57 22.05 4.59 -2.36
C CYS A 57 21.80 5.83 -1.49
N PRO A 58 20.53 6.21 -1.31
CA PRO A 58 20.19 7.23 -0.32
C PRO A 58 20.49 6.69 1.07
N ALA A 59 20.83 7.59 1.98
CA ALA A 59 21.10 7.27 3.36
C ALA A 59 20.17 8.07 4.28
N THR A 60 19.81 7.46 5.41
CA THR A 60 18.93 8.09 6.41
C THR A 60 19.51 7.87 7.81
N VAL A 61 19.09 8.70 8.76
CA VAL A 61 19.52 8.61 10.15
C VAL A 61 18.52 7.77 10.95
N ILE A 62 19.01 6.69 11.57
CA ILE A 62 18.26 5.89 12.56
C ILE A 62 19.13 5.82 13.82
N ASN A 63 18.55 6.14 14.97
CA ASN A 63 19.27 6.15 16.27
C ASN A 63 20.59 6.98 16.24
N GLY A 64 20.59 8.09 15.50
CA GLY A 64 21.77 8.97 15.39
C GLY A 64 22.87 8.46 14.45
N GLN A 65 22.71 7.30 13.82
CA GLN A 65 23.67 6.75 12.86
C GLN A 65 23.21 6.96 11.42
N PHE A 66 24.12 7.43 10.59
CA PHE A 66 23.91 7.57 9.15
C PHE A 66 24.19 6.22 8.47
N VAL A 67 23.16 5.61 7.90
CA VAL A 67 23.25 4.29 7.28
C VAL A 67 22.70 4.35 5.86
N GLU A 68 23.44 3.77 4.93
CA GLU A 68 23.02 3.59 3.54
C GLU A 68 21.86 2.61 3.43
N ARG A 69 20.89 2.92 2.56
CA ARG A 69 19.66 2.15 2.48
C ARG A 69 19.59 1.29 1.23
N CYS A 70 19.60 -0.03 1.44
CA CYS A 70 19.49 -1.01 0.36
C CYS A 70 18.69 -2.23 0.78
N TRP A 71 18.05 -2.85 -0.20
CA TRP A 71 17.36 -4.14 -0.06
C TRP A 71 18.31 -5.32 -0.29
N THR A 72 19.28 -5.13 -1.18
CA THR A 72 20.28 -6.12 -1.59
C THR A 72 21.57 -5.41 -1.98
N HIS A 73 22.62 -6.18 -2.29
CA HIS A 73 23.87 -5.69 -2.88
C HIS A 73 23.70 -4.94 -4.22
N SER A 74 22.55 -5.07 -4.90
CA SER A 74 22.29 -4.51 -6.23
C SER A 74 21.12 -3.51 -6.27
N HIS A 75 20.33 -3.39 -5.19
CA HIS A 75 19.13 -2.57 -5.18
C HIS A 75 19.05 -1.67 -3.94
N CYS A 76 19.05 -0.36 -4.20
CA CYS A 76 18.84 0.65 -3.16
C CYS A 76 17.37 0.72 -2.71
N GLN A 77 17.15 1.07 -1.44
CA GLN A 77 15.83 1.47 -0.97
C GLN A 77 15.54 2.86 -1.52
N LYS A 78 14.40 3.01 -2.21
CA LYS A 78 13.93 4.33 -2.63
C LYS A 78 13.47 5.12 -1.41
N VAL A 79 14.12 6.24 -1.14
CA VAL A 79 13.75 7.17 -0.06
C VAL A 79 13.11 8.39 -0.70
N CYS A 80 11.82 8.61 -0.40
CA CYS A 80 11.11 9.80 -0.87
C CYS A 80 11.53 11.02 -0.03
N TRP A 81 11.71 12.17 -0.68
CA TRP A 81 11.82 13.44 0.06
C TRP A 81 10.51 13.75 0.78
N THR A 82 10.63 14.35 1.97
CA THR A 82 9.48 14.68 2.85
C THR A 82 8.44 15.57 2.19
N ILE A 83 8.83 16.34 1.17
CA ILE A 83 7.95 17.23 0.41
C ILE A 83 6.80 16.45 -0.26
N CYS A 84 7.05 15.24 -0.76
CA CYS A 84 6.04 14.45 -1.47
C CYS A 84 5.24 13.50 -0.57
N LYS A 85 5.52 13.47 0.76
CA LYS A 85 4.88 12.57 1.74
C LYS A 85 4.79 11.12 1.23
N SER A 86 3.61 10.49 1.30
CA SER A 86 3.32 9.13 0.86
C SER A 86 3.02 9.01 -0.65
N HIS A 87 2.92 10.14 -1.36
CA HIS A 87 2.50 10.17 -2.76
C HIS A 87 3.57 9.57 -3.69
N GLY A 88 4.83 9.64 -3.27
CA GLY A 88 5.98 9.19 -4.04
C GLY A 88 6.43 10.21 -5.09
N TYR A 89 7.39 9.79 -5.91
CA TYR A 89 8.03 10.61 -6.94
C TYR A 89 8.25 9.82 -8.23
N THR A 90 8.35 10.55 -9.34
CA THR A 90 8.78 10.02 -10.64
C THR A 90 10.29 9.71 -10.63
N ALA A 91 10.81 9.00 -11.64
CA ALA A 91 12.26 8.77 -11.75
C ALA A 91 13.09 10.06 -11.76
N GLY A 92 12.51 11.19 -12.21
CA GLY A 92 13.14 12.52 -12.21
C GLY A 92 13.05 13.29 -10.90
N GLY A 93 12.52 12.70 -9.82
CA GLY A 93 12.44 13.36 -8.50
C GLY A 93 11.25 14.29 -8.29
N LEU A 94 10.31 14.36 -9.25
CA LEU A 94 9.11 15.18 -9.13
C LEU A 94 7.99 14.45 -8.39
N CYS A 95 7.28 15.15 -7.49
CA CYS A 95 6.19 14.57 -6.71
C CYS A 95 5.04 14.07 -7.59
N CYS A 96 4.46 12.95 -7.18
CA CYS A 96 3.23 12.45 -7.76
C CYS A 96 2.00 13.20 -7.25
N HIS A 97 0.88 13.03 -7.95
CA HIS A 97 -0.42 13.55 -7.52
C HIS A 97 -0.78 13.07 -6.10
N ARG A 98 -1.63 13.81 -5.38
CA ARG A 98 -1.97 13.50 -3.98
C ARG A 98 -2.73 12.19 -3.77
N GLU A 99 -3.56 11.80 -4.73
CA GLU A 99 -4.37 10.57 -4.68
C GLU A 99 -3.55 9.30 -4.94
N ARG A 100 -2.23 9.35 -4.80
CA ARG A 100 -1.31 8.29 -5.21
C ARG A 100 -0.56 7.75 -4.04
N LEU A 101 -0.11 6.51 -4.18
CA LEU A 101 0.64 5.83 -3.15
C LEU A 101 1.91 5.23 -3.76
N GLY A 102 3.07 5.73 -3.33
CA GLY A 102 4.38 5.12 -3.61
C GLY A 102 5.05 5.41 -4.96
N GLY A 103 4.36 5.98 -5.96
CA GLY A 103 4.98 6.38 -7.24
C GLY A 103 4.02 6.62 -8.42
N CYS A 104 4.55 7.17 -9.51
CA CYS A 104 3.81 7.53 -10.72
C CYS A 104 4.72 7.54 -11.96
N SER A 105 4.13 7.37 -13.15
CA SER A 105 4.86 7.50 -14.42
C SER A 105 5.03 8.96 -14.84
N GLU A 106 4.05 9.82 -14.50
CA GLU A 106 4.07 11.26 -14.77
C GLU A 106 3.74 12.03 -13.49
N PRO A 107 4.37 13.19 -13.26
CA PRO A 107 4.13 13.99 -12.07
C PRO A 107 2.73 14.61 -12.11
N ASP A 108 2.13 14.78 -10.94
CA ASP A 108 0.84 15.46 -10.72
C ASP A 108 -0.36 15.01 -11.59
N ASP A 109 -0.34 13.81 -12.17
CA ASP A 109 -1.46 13.27 -12.95
C ASP A 109 -2.18 12.10 -12.19
N PRO A 110 -3.49 12.24 -11.86
CA PRO A 110 -4.27 11.20 -11.19
C PRO A 110 -4.64 10.00 -12.06
N THR A 111 -4.24 9.93 -13.32
CA THR A 111 -4.45 8.80 -14.25
C THR A 111 -3.18 7.99 -14.50
N LYS A 112 -2.01 8.53 -14.17
CA LYS A 112 -0.69 7.96 -14.49
C LYS A 112 -0.18 7.05 -13.39
N CYS A 113 -1.07 6.17 -12.93
CA CYS A 113 -1.01 5.56 -11.61
C CYS A 113 -0.51 4.15 -11.57
N VAL A 114 0.37 3.86 -10.63
CA VAL A 114 0.63 2.48 -10.23
C VAL A 114 -0.33 2.06 -9.12
N THR A 115 -0.53 2.90 -8.09
CA THR A 115 -1.41 2.59 -6.95
C THR A 115 -2.13 3.83 -6.45
N CYS A 116 -3.41 3.68 -6.11
CA CYS A 116 -4.24 4.74 -5.56
C CYS A 116 -4.09 4.83 -4.05
N HIS A 117 -4.07 6.06 -3.53
CA HIS A 117 -4.13 6.30 -2.11
C HIS A 117 -5.51 5.91 -1.57
N ASN A 118 -6.59 6.44 -2.15
CA ASN A 118 -7.95 6.18 -1.69
C ASN A 118 -8.64 5.15 -2.57
N PHE A 119 -9.32 5.58 -3.63
CA PHE A 119 -10.10 4.68 -4.48
C PHE A 119 -9.63 4.71 -5.93
N TYR A 120 -9.75 3.57 -6.58
CA TYR A 120 -9.61 3.41 -8.03
C TYR A 120 -10.96 3.46 -8.73
N LEU A 121 -11.05 4.23 -9.82
CA LEU A 121 -12.20 4.30 -10.71
C LEU A 121 -11.74 4.51 -12.16
N ASP A 122 -11.99 3.53 -13.03
CA ASP A 122 -11.79 3.61 -14.49
C ASP A 122 -10.43 4.20 -14.93
N GLY A 123 -9.34 3.69 -14.36
CA GLY A 123 -7.98 4.13 -14.67
C GLY A 123 -7.51 5.37 -13.89
N ARG A 124 -8.36 5.93 -13.03
CA ARG A 124 -8.07 7.15 -12.26
C ARG A 124 -8.09 6.87 -10.75
N CYS A 125 -7.21 7.54 -10.02
CA CYS A 125 -7.28 7.58 -8.57
C CYS A 125 -8.14 8.76 -8.12
N VAL A 126 -9.11 8.48 -7.26
CA VAL A 126 -10.08 9.45 -6.74
C VAL A 126 -10.11 9.39 -5.21
N GLU A 127 -10.40 10.53 -4.61
CA GLU A 127 -10.47 10.68 -3.15
C GLU A 127 -11.70 9.98 -2.56
N THR A 128 -12.82 10.03 -3.27
CA THR A 128 -14.09 9.39 -2.94
C THR A 128 -14.79 8.95 -4.22
N CYS A 129 -15.69 7.97 -4.14
CA CYS A 129 -16.45 7.52 -5.30
C CYS A 129 -17.43 8.59 -5.79
N LEU A 130 -17.50 8.77 -7.12
CA LEU A 130 -18.43 9.71 -7.75
C LEU A 130 -19.90 9.29 -7.51
N PRO A 131 -20.87 10.23 -7.64
CA PRO A 131 -22.28 9.87 -7.66
C PRO A 131 -22.55 8.72 -8.62
N SER A 132 -23.44 7.80 -8.22
CA SER A 132 -23.75 6.54 -8.92
C SER A 132 -22.71 5.40 -8.81
N TYR A 133 -21.62 5.61 -8.07
CA TYR A 133 -20.69 4.55 -7.69
C TYR A 133 -20.68 4.35 -6.16
N TYR A 134 -20.26 3.15 -5.74
CA TYR A 134 -20.19 2.71 -4.36
C TYR A 134 -18.77 2.30 -3.98
N HIS A 135 -18.38 2.60 -2.75
CA HIS A 135 -17.12 2.13 -2.17
C HIS A 135 -17.15 0.61 -2.03
N PHE A 136 -16.12 -0.06 -2.53
CA PHE A 136 -16.01 -1.51 -2.46
C PHE A 136 -14.64 -1.91 -1.92
N TRP A 137 -14.67 -2.61 -0.78
CA TRP A 137 -13.49 -3.18 -0.11
C TRP A 137 -12.38 -2.16 0.17
N ASP A 138 -12.76 -0.90 0.42
CA ASP A 138 -11.85 0.20 0.77
C ASP A 138 -10.74 0.51 -0.25
N TRP A 139 -10.87 0.09 -1.52
CA TRP A 139 -9.84 0.38 -2.53
C TRP A 139 -10.36 0.77 -3.93
N ARG A 140 -11.63 0.49 -4.27
CA ARG A 140 -12.19 0.88 -5.56
C ARG A 140 -13.65 1.31 -5.50
N CYS A 141 -14.07 1.95 -6.58
CA CYS A 141 -15.44 2.30 -6.86
C CYS A 141 -16.08 1.28 -7.80
N VAL A 142 -17.31 0.87 -7.51
CA VAL A 142 -18.10 -0.05 -8.35
C VAL A 142 -19.49 0.53 -8.59
N ASN A 143 -20.09 0.22 -9.73
CA ASN A 143 -21.45 0.67 -10.03
C ASN A 143 -22.51 -0.26 -9.41
N PHE A 144 -23.78 0.13 -9.53
CA PHE A 144 -24.91 -0.65 -9.02
C PHE A 144 -24.96 -2.08 -9.58
N SER A 145 -24.82 -2.24 -10.90
CA SER A 145 -24.87 -3.53 -11.58
C SER A 145 -23.80 -4.50 -11.05
N PHE A 146 -22.59 -4.01 -10.80
CA PHE A 146 -21.53 -4.84 -10.22
C PHE A 146 -21.92 -5.37 -8.83
N CYS A 147 -22.48 -4.52 -7.97
CA CYS A 147 -22.89 -4.92 -6.63
C CYS A 147 -24.06 -5.92 -6.67
N GLN A 148 -25.04 -5.67 -7.53
CA GLN A 148 -26.20 -6.55 -7.73
C GLN A 148 -25.77 -7.93 -8.25
N ASP A 149 -24.81 -7.98 -9.20
CA ASP A 149 -24.31 -9.25 -9.71
C ASP A 149 -23.61 -10.09 -8.64
N LEU A 150 -22.91 -9.46 -7.70
CA LEU A 150 -22.31 -10.17 -6.56
C LEU A 150 -23.39 -10.74 -5.63
N TYR A 151 -24.44 -9.96 -5.36
CA TYR A 151 -25.59 -10.44 -4.62
C TYR A 151 -26.22 -11.67 -5.29
N CYS A 152 -26.62 -11.55 -6.55
CA CYS A 152 -27.31 -12.60 -7.29
C CYS A 152 -26.46 -13.88 -7.42
N ARG A 153 -25.14 -13.76 -7.64
CA ARG A 153 -24.26 -14.92 -7.81
C ARG A 153 -23.93 -15.63 -6.51
N CYS A 154 -23.79 -14.91 -5.41
CA CYS A 154 -23.35 -15.50 -4.15
C CYS A 154 -24.49 -15.86 -3.20
N ARG A 155 -25.68 -15.26 -3.35
CA ARG A 155 -26.85 -15.57 -2.52
C ARG A 155 -27.21 -17.04 -2.57
N GLY A 156 -27.13 -17.73 -1.43
CA GLY A 156 -27.45 -19.15 -1.32
C GLY A 156 -26.46 -20.09 -2.02
N SER A 157 -25.31 -19.59 -2.50
CA SER A 157 -24.34 -20.38 -3.25
C SER A 157 -23.50 -21.32 -2.38
N GLY A 158 -23.30 -20.99 -1.09
CA GLY A 158 -22.45 -21.74 -0.17
C GLY A 158 -20.98 -21.84 -0.57
N ARG A 159 -20.53 -21.10 -1.60
CA ARG A 159 -19.17 -21.19 -2.14
C ARG A 159 -18.18 -20.44 -1.24
N PRO A 160 -17.08 -21.08 -0.79
CA PRO A 160 -16.03 -20.40 -0.04
C PRO A 160 -15.51 -19.17 -0.80
N GLY A 161 -15.45 -18.02 -0.12
CA GLY A 161 -15.01 -16.74 -0.72
C GLY A 161 -16.04 -16.03 -1.60
N CYS A 162 -17.25 -16.56 -1.77
CA CYS A 162 -18.35 -15.89 -2.47
C CYS A 162 -19.20 -15.11 -1.45
N HIS A 163 -18.90 -13.83 -1.27
CA HIS A 163 -19.67 -12.96 -0.39
C HIS A 163 -20.76 -12.25 -1.20
N TRP A 164 -22.02 -12.51 -0.88
CA TRP A 164 -23.09 -11.65 -1.39
C TRP A 164 -22.86 -10.24 -0.84
N CYS A 165 -23.14 -9.21 -1.65
CA CYS A 165 -22.95 -7.83 -1.22
C CYS A 165 -24.28 -7.08 -1.27
N VAL A 166 -24.44 -6.09 -0.43
CA VAL A 166 -25.61 -5.21 -0.36
C VAL A 166 -25.17 -3.76 -0.39
N ILE A 167 -26.05 -2.88 -0.86
CA ILE A 167 -25.80 -1.44 -0.82
C ILE A 167 -26.21 -0.93 0.57
N CYS A 168 -25.28 -0.30 1.26
CA CYS A 168 -25.49 0.37 2.54
C CYS A 168 -24.81 1.74 2.51
N SER A 169 -25.60 2.81 2.68
CA SER A 169 -25.12 4.19 2.56
C SER A 169 -24.42 4.43 1.21
N SER A 170 -23.10 4.60 1.19
CA SER A 170 -22.28 4.79 -0.01
C SER A 170 -21.40 3.58 -0.33
N GLY A 171 -21.63 2.43 0.31
CA GLY A 171 -20.80 1.23 0.18
C GLY A 171 -21.55 0.03 -0.40
N CYS A 172 -20.83 -0.80 -1.14
CA CYS A 172 -21.22 -2.16 -1.51
C CYS A 172 -20.48 -3.13 -0.59
N VAL A 173 -21.18 -3.67 0.41
CA VAL A 173 -20.57 -4.36 1.56
C VAL A 173 -21.09 -5.80 1.72
N PRO A 174 -20.27 -6.75 2.20
CA PRO A 174 -20.65 -8.16 2.30
C PRO A 174 -21.66 -8.46 3.43
N GLU A 175 -21.72 -7.62 4.46
CA GLU A 175 -22.60 -7.80 5.62
C GLU A 175 -23.30 -6.48 5.97
N TYR A 176 -24.51 -6.57 6.52
CA TYR A 176 -25.15 -5.40 7.10
C TYR A 176 -24.42 -5.00 8.39
N PRO A 177 -24.20 -3.70 8.62
CA PRO A 177 -23.81 -3.23 9.94
C PRO A 177 -24.84 -3.68 10.99
N SER A 178 -24.38 -3.98 12.21
CA SER A 178 -25.24 -4.40 13.31
C SER A 178 -26.42 -3.44 13.49
N GLY A 179 -27.65 -3.96 13.45
CA GLY A 179 -28.89 -3.18 13.61
C GLY A 179 -29.61 -2.82 12.30
N TYR A 180 -29.06 -3.15 11.13
CA TYR A 180 -29.72 -2.94 9.84
C TYR A 180 -30.33 -4.25 9.31
N THR A 181 -31.54 -4.17 8.77
CA THR A 181 -32.22 -5.27 8.06
C THR A 181 -32.49 -4.87 6.61
N MET A 182 -32.60 -5.87 5.73
CA MET A 182 -32.84 -5.66 4.31
C MET A 182 -34.25 -5.08 4.10
N GLY A 183 -34.33 -3.80 3.73
CA GLY A 183 -35.55 -3.18 3.22
C GLY A 183 -35.80 -3.55 1.75
N SER A 184 -37.07 -3.70 1.38
CA SER A 184 -37.50 -3.90 -0.01
C SER A 184 -37.09 -2.69 -0.86
N GLY A 185 -36.00 -2.81 -1.62
CA GLY A 185 -35.43 -1.74 -2.46
C GLY A 185 -33.92 -1.52 -2.31
N ASN A 186 -33.24 -2.22 -1.40
CA ASN A 186 -31.79 -2.07 -1.19
C ASN A 186 -30.92 -2.99 -2.06
N LEU A 187 -31.50 -3.61 -3.11
CA LEU A 187 -30.88 -4.45 -4.15
C LEU A 187 -31.71 -4.49 -5.43
#